data_AF-A0A945LDL7-F1
#
_entry.id   AF-A0A945LDL7-F1
#
_cell.length_a   1.000
_cell.length_b   1.000
_cell.length_c   1.000
_cell.angle_alpha   90.00
_cell.angle_beta   90.00
_cell.angle_gamma   90.00
#
_symmetry.space_group_name_H-M   'P 1'
#
loop_
_entity.id
_entity.type
_entity.pdbx_description
1 polymer ?
#
loop_
_entity_poly.entity_id
_entity_poly.type
_entity_poly.pdbx_seq_one_letter_code
_entity_poly.pdbx_strand_id
1 'polypeptide(L)'
;MINILQGSHDDMISGGVELPAWIDVCLISRVFLILHPDPVQGILKFLAGRAQRVVISDDIFNVGGNMAIIRMPDFILMHPFERFLSEAGFQIEKMICAEVPDRECTGFIVAKFGGNKPG
;
A
#
# COMPACT_ATOMS: atom_id res chain seq x y z
N MET A 1 -11.33 11.81 18.72
CA MET A 1 -11.79 12.72 17.65
C MET A 1 -11.23 12.20 16.34
N ILE A 2 -12.04 12.07 15.29
CA ILE A 2 -11.60 11.59 13.97
C ILE A 2 -11.58 12.80 13.04
N ASN A 3 -10.43 13.09 12.44
CA ASN A 3 -10.31 14.11 11.40
C ASN A 3 -10.43 13.44 10.04
N ILE A 4 -11.42 13.84 9.25
CA ILE A 4 -11.61 13.34 7.88
C ILE A 4 -11.07 14.42 6.93
N LEU A 5 -10.00 14.08 6.21
CA LEU A 5 -9.42 14.92 5.19
C LEU A 5 -9.77 14.31 3.83
N GLN A 6 -10.29 15.13 2.91
CA GLN A 6 -10.54 14.73 1.52
C GLN A 6 -9.41 15.20 0.62
N GLY A 7 -9.01 14.36 -0.32
CA GLY A 7 -7.98 14.65 -1.31
C GLY A 7 -7.87 13.53 -2.33
N SER A 8 -7.25 13.82 -3.46
CA SER A 8 -6.88 12.84 -4.47
C SER A 8 -5.56 12.12 -4.11
N HIS A 9 -5.20 11.09 -4.87
CA HIS A 9 -3.87 10.48 -4.75
C HIS A 9 -2.77 11.47 -5.16
N ASP A 10 -3.02 12.35 -6.12
CA ASP A 10 -2.08 13.39 -6.54
C ASP A 10 -1.83 14.42 -5.43
N ASP A 11 -2.88 14.80 -4.67
CA ASP A 11 -2.74 15.65 -3.49
C ASP A 11 -1.88 14.98 -2.41
N MET A 12 -2.01 13.66 -2.25
CA MET A 12 -1.17 12.92 -1.31
C MET A 12 0.30 12.88 -1.78
N ILE A 13 0.54 12.55 -3.04
CA ILE A 13 1.90 12.47 -3.61
C ILE A 13 2.61 13.83 -3.56
N SER A 14 1.89 14.91 -3.86
CA SER A 14 2.41 16.29 -3.81
C SER A 14 2.51 16.86 -2.39
N GLY A 15 1.92 16.21 -1.39
CA GLY A 15 1.88 16.69 -0.01
C GLY A 15 0.83 17.77 0.27
N GLY A 16 -0.14 17.96 -0.63
CA GLY A 16 -1.30 18.84 -0.43
C GLY A 16 -2.30 18.34 0.62
N VAL A 17 -2.25 17.05 0.98
CA VAL A 17 -2.98 16.53 2.15
C VAL A 17 -2.16 16.76 3.41
N GLU A 18 -2.68 17.58 4.33
CA GLU A 18 -2.06 17.87 5.64
C GLU A 18 -2.09 16.65 6.56
N LEU A 19 -1.16 15.72 6.34
CA LEU A 19 -0.94 14.60 7.24
C LEU A 19 -0.03 14.99 8.41
N PRO A 20 -0.19 14.33 9.56
CA PRO A 20 0.82 14.37 10.61
C PRO A 20 2.17 14.06 10.02
N ALA A 21 3.15 14.80 10.49
CA ALA A 21 4.48 14.70 9.95
C ALA A 21 5.06 13.28 10.26
N TRP A 22 4.62 12.66 11.38
CA TRP A 22 5.00 11.34 11.84
C TRP A 22 3.75 10.47 12.04
N ILE A 23 3.79 9.22 11.56
CA ILE A 23 2.66 8.26 11.61
C ILE A 23 3.19 6.90 12.06
N ASP A 24 2.69 6.35 13.18
CA ASP A 24 3.09 5.01 13.63
C ASP A 24 2.64 3.92 12.66
N VAL A 25 1.36 4.00 12.26
CA VAL A 25 0.69 3.02 11.41
C VAL A 25 -0.18 3.74 10.39
N CYS A 26 0.09 3.50 9.12
CA CYS A 26 -0.76 3.93 8.01
C CYS A 26 -1.53 2.73 7.46
N LEU A 27 -2.86 2.82 7.45
CA LEU A 27 -3.72 1.81 6.83
C LEU A 27 -4.02 2.23 5.39
N ILE A 28 -3.77 1.34 4.44
CA ILE A 28 -3.98 1.54 3.01
C ILE A 28 -4.95 0.44 2.56
N SER A 29 -6.06 0.80 1.91
CA SER A 29 -7.05 -0.17 1.46
C SER A 29 -7.34 0.01 -0.03
N ARG A 30 -7.30 -1.09 -0.79
CA ARG A 30 -7.62 -1.18 -2.22
C ARG A 30 -6.79 -0.27 -3.12
N VAL A 31 -5.54 0.03 -2.74
CA VAL A 31 -4.70 0.94 -3.53
C VAL A 31 -4.03 0.21 -4.70
N PHE A 32 -3.53 -1.01 -4.47
CA PHE A 32 -2.94 -1.83 -5.52
C PHE A 32 -4.00 -2.42 -6.45
N LEU A 33 -5.28 -2.47 -6.05
CA LEU A 33 -6.40 -2.89 -6.90
C LEU A 33 -6.96 -1.80 -7.82
N ILE A 34 -6.77 -0.52 -7.50
CA ILE A 34 -7.46 0.59 -8.19
C ILE A 34 -6.48 1.49 -8.94
N LEU A 35 -5.25 1.66 -8.44
CA LEU A 35 -4.31 2.62 -8.98
C LEU A 35 -3.24 1.96 -9.85
N HIS A 36 -2.86 2.63 -10.93
CA HIS A 36 -1.70 2.25 -11.75
C HIS A 36 -0.41 2.22 -10.88
N PRO A 37 0.62 1.42 -11.24
CA PRO A 37 1.95 1.39 -10.60
C PRO A 37 2.55 2.74 -10.26
N ASP A 38 2.49 3.74 -11.15
CA ASP A 38 3.20 5.01 -10.93
C ASP A 38 2.62 5.80 -9.74
N PRO A 39 1.30 6.02 -9.62
CA PRO A 39 0.70 6.59 -8.42
C PRO A 39 1.04 5.82 -7.13
N VAL A 40 1.02 4.49 -7.18
CA VAL A 40 1.33 3.65 -6.01
C VAL A 40 2.76 3.88 -5.53
N GLN A 41 3.73 3.93 -6.43
CA GLN A 41 5.12 4.25 -6.07
C GLN A 41 5.24 5.65 -5.48
N GLY A 42 4.54 6.64 -6.03
CA GLY A 42 4.50 8.00 -5.49
C GLY A 42 3.99 8.03 -4.05
N ILE A 43 2.88 7.35 -3.79
CA ILE A 43 2.27 7.25 -2.45
C ILE A 43 3.24 6.57 -1.47
N LEU A 44 3.83 5.44 -1.85
CA LEU A 44 4.76 4.71 -0.97
C LEU A 44 6.01 5.55 -0.65
N LYS A 45 6.57 6.28 -1.62
CA LYS A 45 7.68 7.22 -1.38
C LYS A 45 7.28 8.35 -0.44
N PHE A 46 6.09 8.91 -0.61
CA PHE A 46 5.59 9.95 0.29
C PHE A 46 5.41 9.44 1.73
N LEU A 47 4.88 8.22 1.89
CA LEU A 47 4.72 7.56 3.18
C LEU A 47 6.06 7.11 3.79
N ALA A 48 7.06 6.78 2.97
CA ALA A 48 8.40 6.48 3.44
C ALA A 48 9.04 7.64 4.20
N GLY A 49 8.60 8.88 3.99
CA GLY A 49 9.00 10.03 4.80
C GLY A 49 8.31 10.15 6.17
N ARG A 50 7.19 9.45 6.40
CA ARG A 50 6.26 9.75 7.52
C ARG A 50 5.81 8.54 8.34
N ALA A 51 5.53 7.41 7.69
CA ALA A 51 4.96 6.22 8.32
C ALA A 51 6.01 5.20 8.78
N GLN A 52 5.96 4.77 10.04
CA GLN A 52 6.82 3.69 10.55
C GLN A 52 6.35 2.31 10.07
N ARG A 53 5.03 2.11 9.96
CA ARG A 53 4.42 0.90 9.39
C ARG A 53 3.33 1.25 8.39
N VAL A 54 3.20 0.41 7.37
CA VAL A 54 2.06 0.40 6.45
C VAL A 54 1.36 -0.95 6.55
N VAL A 55 0.03 -0.91 6.61
CA VAL A 55 -0.82 -2.10 6.54
C VAL A 55 -1.69 -1.96 5.31
N ILE A 56 -1.49 -2.83 4.34
CA ILE A 56 -2.17 -2.79 3.05
C ILE A 56 -3.22 -3.90 3.05
N SER A 57 -4.47 -3.54 2.77
CA SER A 57 -5.57 -4.47 2.54
C SER A 57 -5.92 -4.47 1.05
N ASP A 58 -5.56 -5.53 0.33
CA ASP A 58 -5.76 -5.65 -1.12
C ASP A 58 -6.02 -7.11 -1.55
N ASP A 59 -6.42 -7.31 -2.80
CA ASP A 59 -6.48 -8.66 -3.39
C ASP A 59 -5.06 -9.07 -3.84
N ILE A 60 -4.56 -10.17 -3.25
CA ILE A 60 -3.20 -10.69 -3.42
C ILE A 60 -3.28 -11.97 -4.26
N PHE A 61 -2.78 -11.95 -5.49
CA PHE A 61 -2.85 -13.12 -6.37
C PHE A 61 -1.66 -14.07 -6.11
N ASN A 62 -1.96 -15.34 -5.84
CA ASN A 62 -0.98 -16.33 -5.42
C ASN A 62 -0.75 -17.42 -6.50
N VAL A 63 0.24 -17.22 -7.35
CA VAL A 63 1.07 -18.36 -7.81
C VAL A 63 2.35 -18.47 -6.94
N GLY A 64 2.70 -17.40 -6.20
CA GLY A 64 3.77 -17.40 -5.18
C GLY A 64 3.61 -16.35 -4.07
N GLY A 65 2.43 -15.75 -3.91
CA GLY A 65 2.09 -14.83 -2.82
C GLY A 65 2.77 -13.46 -2.85
N ASN A 66 3.34 -13.05 -3.99
CA ASN A 66 4.22 -11.90 -4.12
C ASN A 66 3.72 -10.80 -5.08
N MET A 67 2.51 -10.94 -5.63
CA MET A 67 1.96 -10.00 -6.61
C MET A 67 0.48 -9.69 -6.35
N ALA A 68 0.07 -8.45 -6.61
CA ALA A 68 -1.34 -8.04 -6.62
C ALA A 68 -1.81 -7.88 -8.07
N ILE A 69 -3.10 -8.06 -8.34
CA ILE A 69 -3.66 -7.92 -9.69
C ILE A 69 -4.68 -6.81 -9.73
N ILE A 70 -4.56 -5.94 -10.73
CA ILE A 70 -5.63 -5.04 -11.16
C ILE A 70 -6.34 -5.67 -12.34
N ARG A 71 -7.66 -5.80 -12.21
CA ARG A 71 -8.55 -6.18 -13.32
C ARG A 71 -9.08 -4.91 -13.96
N MET A 72 -8.51 -4.52 -15.08
CA MET A 72 -9.06 -3.48 -15.95
C MET A 72 -9.99 -4.15 -16.99
N PRO A 73 -10.94 -3.41 -17.61
CA PRO A 73 -11.87 -4.00 -18.58
C PRO A 73 -11.20 -4.77 -19.72
N ASP A 74 -10.03 -4.32 -20.17
CA ASP A 74 -9.35 -4.86 -21.36
C ASP A 74 -8.00 -5.54 -21.07
N PHE A 75 -7.50 -5.46 -19.84
CA PHE A 75 -6.21 -6.08 -19.47
C PHE A 75 -6.08 -6.36 -17.97
N ILE A 76 -5.15 -7.26 -17.65
CA ILE A 76 -4.74 -7.60 -16.29
C ILE A 76 -3.38 -6.95 -16.04
N LEU A 77 -3.26 -6.16 -14.97
CA LEU A 77 -2.00 -5.57 -14.57
C LEU A 77 -1.50 -6.20 -13.28
N MET A 78 -0.26 -6.66 -13.28
CA MET A 78 0.37 -7.27 -12.12
C MET A 78 1.22 -6.23 -11.39
N HIS A 79 0.93 -6.02 -10.11
CA HIS A 79 1.67 -5.14 -9.21
C HIS A 79 2.70 -5.94 -8.41
N PRO A 80 4.01 -5.69 -8.61
CA PRO A 80 5.06 -6.30 -7.81
C PRO A 80 5.20 -5.54 -6.47
N PHE A 81 4.21 -5.67 -5.58
CA PHE A 81 4.14 -4.88 -4.35
C PHE A 81 5.38 -5.05 -3.46
N GLU A 82 5.99 -6.23 -3.43
CA GLU A 82 7.22 -6.48 -2.65
C GLU A 82 8.35 -5.56 -3.11
N ARG A 83 8.51 -5.44 -4.43
CA ARG A 83 9.51 -4.56 -5.05
C ARG A 83 9.22 -3.10 -4.69
N PHE A 84 7.97 -2.64 -4.84
CA PHE A 84 7.63 -1.25 -4.57
C PHE A 84 7.78 -0.87 -3.09
N LEU A 85 7.40 -1.77 -2.18
CA LEU A 85 7.62 -1.60 -0.75
C LEU A 85 9.12 -1.52 -0.45
N SER A 86 9.92 -2.45 -0.99
CA SER A 86 11.37 -2.45 -0.80
C SER A 86 12.05 -1.21 -1.37
N GLU A 87 11.67 -0.75 -2.56
CA GLU A 87 12.20 0.48 -3.18
C GLU A 87 11.84 1.73 -2.37
N ALA A 88 10.70 1.72 -1.67
CA ALA A 88 10.30 2.76 -0.73
C ALA A 88 10.93 2.60 0.68
N GLY A 89 11.74 1.56 0.92
CA GLY A 89 12.41 1.31 2.19
C GLY A 89 11.56 0.59 3.24
N PHE A 90 10.42 0.02 2.84
CA PHE A 90 9.60 -0.85 3.69
C PHE A 90 9.99 -2.32 3.52
N GLN A 91 10.07 -3.04 4.63
CA GLN A 91 10.30 -4.48 4.68
C GLN A 91 9.02 -5.17 5.14
N ILE A 92 8.59 -6.20 4.42
CA ILE A 92 7.39 -6.98 4.79
C ILE A 92 7.70 -7.79 6.04
N GLU A 93 6.93 -7.57 7.11
CA GLU A 93 7.02 -8.33 8.37
C GLU A 93 6.06 -9.53 8.35
N LYS A 94 4.88 -9.35 7.74
CA LYS A 94 3.83 -10.35 7.73
C LYS A 94 2.93 -10.20 6.52
N MET A 95 2.52 -11.32 5.95
CA MET A 95 1.43 -11.40 4.98
C MET A 95 0.36 -12.34 5.51
N ILE A 96 -0.89 -11.94 5.42
CA ILE A 96 -2.06 -12.70 5.87
C ILE A 96 -3.00 -12.81 4.68
N CYS A 97 -3.09 -14.00 4.08
CA CYS A 97 -4.04 -14.26 3.02
C CYS A 97 -5.33 -14.85 3.62
N ALA A 98 -6.47 -14.33 3.19
CA ALA A 98 -7.77 -14.90 3.47
C ALA A 98 -8.24 -15.68 2.24
N GLU A 99 -8.71 -16.90 2.47
CA GLU A 99 -9.46 -17.66 1.48
C GLU A 99 -10.86 -17.07 1.39
N VAL A 100 -11.16 -16.42 0.27
CA VAL A 100 -12.48 -15.85 0.00
C VAL A 100 -13.09 -16.66 -1.14
N PRO A 101 -14.24 -17.33 -0.94
CA PRO A 101 -14.91 -18.06 -2.00
C PRO A 101 -15.12 -17.18 -3.23
N ASP A 102 -14.84 -17.73 -4.42
CA ASP A 102 -14.98 -17.06 -5.72
C ASP A 102 -14.15 -15.77 -5.89
N ARG A 103 -13.16 -15.54 -5.02
CA ARG A 103 -12.21 -14.43 -5.11
C ARG A 103 -10.78 -14.92 -5.02
N GLU A 104 -9.91 -14.23 -5.74
CA GLU A 104 -8.48 -14.38 -5.61
C GLU A 104 -8.05 -13.80 -4.25
N CYS A 105 -7.29 -14.59 -3.48
CA CYS A 105 -7.00 -14.38 -2.05
C CYS A 105 -6.89 -12.89 -1.65
N THR A 106 -7.90 -12.35 -0.97
CA THR A 106 -7.80 -11.03 -0.33
C THR A 106 -6.88 -11.16 0.89
N GLY A 107 -6.04 -10.16 1.17
CA GLY A 107 -5.14 -10.26 2.30
C GLY A 107 -4.64 -8.94 2.86
N PHE A 108 -3.83 -9.07 3.91
CA PHE A 108 -3.13 -7.97 4.55
C PHE A 108 -1.62 -8.14 4.36
N ILE A 109 -0.96 -7.08 3.91
CA ILE A 109 0.50 -6.97 3.92
C ILE A 109 0.87 -5.97 5.01
N VAL A 110 1.66 -6.41 5.98
CA VAL A 110 2.22 -5.58 7.03
C VAL A 110 3.68 -5.34 6.71
N ALA A 111 4.06 -4.09 6.50
CA ALA A 111 5.45 -3.72 6.22
C ALA A 111 5.93 -2.59 7.13
N LYS A 112 7.18 -2.68 7.55
CA LYS A 112 7.85 -1.74 8.46
C LYS A 112 8.97 -1.02 7.74
N PHE A 113 9.07 0.29 7.96
CA PHE A 113 10.18 1.08 7.43
C PHE A 113 11.51 0.63 8.06
N GLY A 114 12.53 0.41 7.25
CA GLY A 114 13.84 -0.11 7.70
C GLY A 114 14.64 0.85 8.58
N GLY A 115 14.34 2.15 8.55
CA GLY A 115 14.92 3.15 9.45
C GLY A 115 14.12 3.32 10.75
N ASN A 116 14.73 3.93 11.76
CA ASN A 116 14.04 4.37 12.96
C ASN A 116 13.42 5.75 12.72
N LYS A 117 12.08 5.85 12.77
CA LYS A 117 11.40 7.12 12.94
C LYS A 117 11.12 7.35 14.43
N PRO A 118 11.18 8.60 14.92
CA PRO A 118 10.66 8.95 16.24
C PRO A 118 9.25 8.36 16.42
N GLY A 119 9.04 7.60 17.49
CA GLY A 119 7.71 7.19 17.93
C GLY A 119 7.04 8.26 18.78
#